data_AF-A0A8B3HF84-F1
#
_entry.id   AF-A0A8B3HF84-F1
#
_cell.length_a   1.000
_cell.length_b   1.000
_cell.length_c   1.000
_cell.angle_alpha   90.00
_cell.angle_beta   90.00
_cell.angle_gamma   90.00
#
_symmetry.space_group_name_H-M   'P 1'
#
loop_
_entity.id
_entity.type
_entity.pdbx_description
1 polymer ?
#
loop_
_entity_poly.entity_id
_entity_poly.type
_entity_poly.pdbx_seq_one_letter_code
_entity_poly.pdbx_strand_id
1 'polypeptide(L)'
;MFKPSATVNIRTGAGTGYASIGSYAPGESVIYDHVYIRGTYVWARYLSYSGRYHYVALGVNGGESYGSRSSSYSAPSHTYYTVRSGDSFWSIASKYGISMYTLAANNGKSIYSLIYPNESLYIR
;
A
#
# COMPACT_ATOMS: atom_id res chain seq x y z
N MET A 1 3.35 -3.13 -12.00
CA MET A 1 3.05 -1.69 -12.12
C MET A 1 1.93 -1.47 -13.12
N PHE A 2 1.04 -0.51 -12.87
CA PHE A 2 -0.05 -0.10 -13.74
C PHE A 2 0.06 1.39 -14.09
N LYS A 3 -0.16 1.74 -15.36
CA LYS A 3 -0.29 3.13 -15.82
C LYS A 3 -1.69 3.34 -16.39
N PRO A 4 -2.58 4.09 -15.71
CA PRO A 4 -3.92 4.35 -16.22
C PRO A 4 -3.87 5.13 -17.54
N SER A 5 -4.73 4.77 -18.50
CA SER A 5 -4.98 5.54 -19.72
C SER A 5 -6.16 6.51 -19.58
N ALA A 6 -6.95 6.35 -18.51
CA ALA A 6 -8.08 7.19 -18.12
C ALA A 6 -8.04 7.43 -16.60
N THR A 7 -8.81 8.40 -16.11
CA THR A 7 -8.93 8.63 -14.66
C THR A 7 -9.56 7.42 -13.98
N VAL A 8 -8.88 6.86 -12.99
CA VAL A 8 -9.36 5.70 -12.21
C VAL A 8 -9.52 6.07 -10.73
N ASN A 9 -10.63 5.66 -10.13
CA ASN A 9 -10.92 5.94 -8.74
C ASN A 9 -10.10 5.04 -7.79
N ILE A 10 -9.60 5.63 -6.71
CA ILE A 10 -8.99 4.95 -5.58
C ILE A 10 -10.10 4.63 -4.57
N ARG A 11 -10.25 3.35 -4.23
CA ARG A 11 -11.31 2.87 -3.35
C ARG A 11 -10.77 2.17 -2.12
N THR A 12 -11.60 2.12 -1.07
CA THR A 12 -11.30 1.42 0.19
C THR A 12 -11.47 -0.11 0.11
N GLY A 13 -11.99 -0.64 -1.01
CA GLY A 13 -12.17 -2.07 -1.24
C GLY A 13 -12.24 -2.43 -2.72
N ALA A 14 -12.09 -3.73 -3.02
CA ALA A 14 -12.13 -4.28 -4.38
C ALA A 14 -13.58 -4.43 -4.90
N GLY A 15 -14.24 -3.30 -5.17
CA GLY A 15 -15.60 -3.26 -5.71
C GLY A 15 -16.12 -1.84 -5.93
N THR A 16 -17.11 -1.69 -6.81
CA THR A 16 -17.68 -0.38 -7.17
C THR A 16 -18.57 0.24 -6.08
N GLY A 17 -19.03 -0.55 -5.11
CA GLY A 17 -19.82 -0.07 -3.96
C GLY A 17 -18.98 0.51 -2.81
N TYR A 18 -17.65 0.35 -2.83
CA TYR A 18 -16.78 0.92 -1.80
C TYR A 18 -16.53 2.41 -2.03
N ALA A 19 -16.37 3.17 -0.94
CA ALA A 19 -16.12 4.61 -0.99
C ALA A 19 -14.90 4.95 -1.86
N SER A 20 -15.05 6.00 -2.70
CA SER A 20 -13.94 6.60 -3.44
C SER A 20 -13.27 7.64 -2.55
N ILE A 21 -11.95 7.55 -2.41
CA ILE A 21 -11.12 8.40 -1.53
C ILE A 21 -10.11 9.23 -2.32
N GLY A 22 -10.14 9.13 -3.64
CA GLY A 22 -9.24 9.85 -4.55
C GLY A 22 -9.29 9.24 -5.95
N SER A 23 -8.38 9.69 -6.81
CA SER A 23 -8.26 9.17 -8.17
C SER A 23 -6.82 9.25 -8.65
N TYR A 24 -6.44 8.35 -9.55
CA TYR A 24 -5.25 8.50 -10.39
C TYR A 24 -5.65 9.05 -11.75
N ALA A 25 -4.91 10.04 -12.24
CA ALA A 25 -5.06 10.62 -13.56
C ALA A 25 -4.35 9.76 -14.64
N PRO A 26 -4.69 9.96 -15.93
CA PRO A 26 -3.99 9.31 -17.03
C PRO A 26 -2.48 9.60 -17.00
N GLY A 27 -1.66 8.57 -17.23
CA GLY A 27 -0.20 8.69 -17.24
C GLY A 27 0.47 8.58 -15.87
N GLU A 28 -0.28 8.67 -14.78
CA GLU A 28 0.24 8.35 -13.44
C GLU A 28 0.59 6.85 -13.32
N SER A 29 1.21 6.48 -12.21
CA SER A 29 1.73 5.13 -12.02
C SER A 29 1.31 4.58 -10.67
N VAL A 30 0.75 3.37 -10.68
CA VAL A 30 0.39 2.63 -9.47
C VAL A 30 1.25 1.38 -9.37
N ILE A 31 1.98 1.28 -8.27
CA ILE A 31 2.64 0.05 -7.87
C ILE A 31 1.68 -0.74 -7.00
N TYR A 32 1.44 -2.00 -7.36
CA TYR A 32 0.48 -2.86 -6.69
C TYR A 32 1.12 -4.22 -6.43
N ASP A 33 0.72 -4.87 -5.34
CA ASP A 33 1.29 -6.14 -4.88
C ASP A 33 0.36 -7.34 -5.16
N HIS A 34 -0.94 -7.08 -5.36
CA HIS A 34 -1.93 -8.13 -5.56
C HIS A 34 -3.02 -7.72 -6.55
N VAL A 35 -3.57 -8.71 -7.27
CA VAL A 35 -4.70 -8.53 -8.19
C VAL A 35 -5.89 -9.35 -7.73
N TYR A 36 -7.07 -8.73 -7.66
CA TYR A 36 -8.33 -9.38 -7.36
C TYR A 36 -9.25 -9.34 -8.58
N ILE A 37 -9.95 -10.43 -8.84
CA ILE A 37 -11.08 -10.44 -9.77
C ILE A 37 -12.35 -10.49 -8.90
N ARG A 38 -13.17 -9.44 -8.96
CA ARG A 38 -14.37 -9.27 -8.13
C ARG A 38 -15.46 -8.59 -8.95
N GLY A 39 -16.63 -9.23 -9.02
CA GLY A 39 -17.69 -8.84 -9.96
C GLY A 39 -17.17 -8.91 -11.40
N THR A 40 -17.44 -7.88 -12.18
CA THR A 40 -16.99 -7.76 -13.57
C THR A 40 -15.63 -7.07 -13.72
N TYR A 41 -14.95 -6.71 -12.62
CA TYR A 41 -13.74 -5.89 -12.65
C TYR A 41 -12.51 -6.63 -12.14
N VAL A 42 -11.36 -6.23 -12.67
CA VAL A 42 -10.03 -6.59 -12.17
C VAL A 42 -9.52 -5.42 -11.33
N TRP A 43 -9.10 -5.70 -10.10
CA TRP A 43 -8.67 -4.71 -9.12
C TRP A 43 -7.21 -4.93 -8.72
N ALA A 44 -6.40 -3.88 -8.74
CA ALA A 44 -5.10 -3.85 -8.09
C ALA A 44 -5.26 -3.41 -6.64
N ARG A 45 -4.60 -4.10 -5.72
CA ARG A 45 -4.39 -3.65 -4.35
C ARG A 45 -3.01 -3.04 -4.23
N TYR A 46 -2.93 -1.89 -3.57
CA TYR A 46 -1.66 -1.30 -3.18
C TYR A 46 -1.76 -0.74 -1.77
N LEU A 47 -0.60 -0.50 -1.18
CA LEU A 47 -0.50 0.02 0.16
C LEU A 47 -0.26 1.51 0.13
N SER A 48 -1.12 2.26 0.81
CA SER A 48 -0.97 3.69 1.01
C SER A 48 0.18 4.01 1.97
N TYR A 49 0.70 5.23 1.88
CA TYR A 49 1.62 5.80 2.87
C TYR A 49 1.05 5.76 4.30
N SER A 50 -0.28 5.85 4.44
CA SER A 50 -0.99 5.73 5.72
C SER A 50 -1.09 4.30 6.25
N GLY A 51 -0.47 3.31 5.61
CA GLY A 51 -0.49 1.91 6.02
C GLY A 51 -1.81 1.18 5.77
N ARG A 52 -2.73 1.78 5.00
CA ARG A 52 -4.03 1.18 4.63
C ARG A 52 -4.00 0.68 3.19
N TYR A 53 -4.63 -0.47 2.95
CA TYR A 53 -4.78 -0.98 1.59
C TYR A 53 -5.83 -0.19 0.81
N HIS A 54 -5.47 0.21 -0.40
CA HIS A 54 -6.34 0.86 -1.36
C HIS A 54 -6.42 0.04 -2.65
N TYR A 55 -7.48 0.27 -3.39
CA TYR A 55 -7.84 -0.53 -4.56
C TYR A 55 -8.15 0.35 -5.74
N VAL A 56 -7.64 -0.02 -6.92
CA VAL A 56 -7.88 0.66 -8.19
C VAL A 56 -8.33 -0.36 -9.23
N ALA A 57 -9.36 -0.01 -9.99
CA ALA A 57 -9.82 -0.84 -11.10
C ALA A 57 -8.81 -0.78 -12.25
N LEU A 58 -8.32 -1.94 -12.65
CA LEU A 58 -7.38 -2.11 -13.76
C LEU A 58 -8.10 -2.29 -15.10
N GLY A 59 -9.40 -2.56 -15.08
CA GLY A 59 -10.23 -2.85 -16.25
C GLY A 59 -11.37 -3.82 -15.95
N VAL A 60 -12.10 -4.16 -17.00
CA VAL A 60 -13.16 -5.18 -16.99
C VAL A 60 -12.54 -6.55 -17.19
N ASN A 61 -12.99 -7.54 -16.43
CA ASN A 61 -12.55 -8.92 -16.58
C ASN A 61 -13.00 -9.48 -17.95
N GLY A 62 -12.04 -9.77 -18.83
CA GLY A 62 -12.33 -10.19 -20.20
C GLY A 62 -12.81 -9.07 -21.14
N GLY A 63 -12.67 -7.80 -20.73
CA GLY A 63 -13.08 -6.65 -21.52
C GLY A 63 -12.04 -5.53 -21.53
N GLU A 64 -12.52 -4.28 -21.55
CA GLU A 64 -11.68 -3.09 -21.67
C GLU A 64 -10.66 -2.96 -20.54
N SER A 65 -9.41 -2.70 -20.91
CA SER A 65 -8.34 -2.39 -19.96
C SER A 65 -8.26 -0.89 -19.71
N TYR A 66 -8.12 -0.48 -18.45
CA TYR A 66 -8.09 0.95 -18.08
C TYR A 66 -6.68 1.55 -18.11
N GLY A 67 -5.74 0.86 -18.76
CA GLY A 67 -4.35 1.26 -18.86
C GLY A 67 -3.41 0.09 -19.08
N SER A 68 -2.13 0.38 -19.14
CA SER A 68 -1.07 -0.59 -19.41
C SER A 68 -0.52 -1.19 -18.12
N ARG A 69 -0.34 -2.52 -18.09
CA ARG A 69 0.24 -3.26 -16.97
C ARG A 69 1.61 -3.78 -17.37
N SER A 70 2.61 -3.54 -16.53
CA SER A 70 3.94 -4.13 -16.67
C SER A 70 4.26 -4.99 -15.45
N SER A 71 4.69 -6.23 -15.69
CA SER A 71 5.11 -7.21 -14.69
C SER A 71 6.56 -7.04 -14.23
N SER A 72 7.36 -6.19 -14.88
CA SER A 72 8.79 -6.02 -14.55
C SER A 72 9.06 -5.14 -13.32
N TYR A 73 8.02 -4.61 -12.68
CA TYR A 73 8.18 -3.80 -11.48
C TYR A 73 8.00 -4.68 -10.23
N SER A 74 9.11 -5.04 -9.61
CA SER A 74 9.11 -5.63 -8.26
C SER A 74 8.57 -4.59 -7.28
N ALA A 75 7.33 -4.75 -6.84
CA ALA A 75 6.75 -3.88 -5.84
C ALA A 75 7.61 -3.99 -4.56
N PRO A 76 7.96 -2.88 -3.89
CA PRO A 76 8.61 -2.96 -2.59
C PRO A 76 7.73 -3.81 -1.67
N SER A 77 8.33 -4.86 -1.10
CA SER A 77 7.64 -5.77 -0.19
C SER A 77 7.44 -5.05 1.13
N HIS A 78 6.23 -4.58 1.40
CA HIS A 78 5.95 -3.84 2.62
C HIS A 78 5.85 -4.80 3.81
N THR A 79 6.67 -4.56 4.81
CA THR A 79 6.78 -5.32 6.05
C THR A 79 6.30 -4.45 7.20
N TYR A 80 5.42 -4.99 8.03
CA TYR A 80 4.92 -4.31 9.22
C TYR A 80 5.25 -5.10 10.47
N TYR A 81 5.33 -4.40 11.58
CA TYR A 81 5.46 -4.99 12.89
C TYR A 81 4.44 -4.39 13.86
N THR A 82 3.70 -5.26 14.55
CA THR A 82 2.82 -4.88 15.64
C THR A 82 3.63 -4.79 16.92
N VAL A 83 3.72 -3.58 17.47
CA VAL A 83 4.43 -3.26 18.72
C VAL A 83 3.85 -4.09 19.87
N ARG A 84 4.73 -4.68 20.68
CA ARG A 84 4.39 -5.43 21.89
C ARG A 84 4.81 -4.64 23.13
N SER A 85 4.24 -4.99 24.28
CA SER A 85 4.65 -4.37 25.55
C SER A 85 6.14 -4.61 25.81
N GLY A 86 6.87 -3.54 26.09
CA GLY A 86 8.34 -3.57 26.27
C GLY A 86 9.15 -3.33 24.99
N ASP A 87 8.51 -3.19 23.82
CA ASP A 87 9.23 -2.85 22.60
C ASP A 87 9.66 -1.37 22.56
N SER A 88 10.75 -1.13 21.84
CA SER A 88 11.27 0.20 21.53
C SER A 88 11.62 0.28 20.05
N PHE A 89 11.78 1.49 19.52
CA PHE A 89 12.32 1.66 18.16
C PHE A 89 13.63 0.90 17.96
N TRP A 90 14.47 0.83 18.99
CA TRP A 90 15.74 0.11 18.93
C TRP A 90 15.55 -1.41 18.84
N SER A 91 14.75 -2.02 19.73
CA SER A 91 14.56 -3.48 19.74
C SER A 91 13.88 -3.98 18.47
N ILE A 92 12.89 -3.24 17.97
CA ILE A 92 12.19 -3.56 16.73
C ILE A 92 13.14 -3.41 15.54
N ALA A 93 13.81 -2.27 15.41
CA ALA A 93 14.70 -2.03 14.28
C ALA A 93 15.85 -3.04 14.22
N SER A 94 16.43 -3.39 15.38
CA SER A 94 17.46 -4.43 15.51
C SER A 94 16.97 -5.79 14.99
N LYS A 95 15.76 -6.21 15.36
CA LYS A 95 15.15 -7.47 14.91
C LYS A 95 15.01 -7.55 13.39
N TYR A 96 14.75 -6.43 12.71
CA TYR A 96 14.56 -6.38 11.26
C TYR A 96 15.81 -5.93 10.49
N GLY A 97 16.92 -5.70 11.18
CA GLY A 97 18.18 -5.27 10.58
C GLY A 97 18.13 -3.88 9.96
N ILE A 98 17.28 -2.99 10.47
CA ILE A 98 17.18 -1.59 10.02
C ILE A 98 17.64 -0.62 11.12
N SER A 99 17.87 0.64 10.75
CA SER A 99 18.15 1.69 11.73
C SER A 99 16.88 2.13 12.43
N MET A 100 16.96 2.38 13.75
CA MET A 100 15.84 2.93 14.52
C MET A 100 15.37 4.30 13.99
N TYR A 101 16.29 5.08 13.41
CA TYR A 101 15.97 6.36 12.77
C TYR A 101 15.15 6.14 11.49
N THR A 102 15.50 5.14 10.68
CA THR A 102 14.73 4.75 9.49
C THR A 102 13.34 4.27 9.88
N LEU A 103 13.25 3.41 10.91
CA LEU A 103 11.96 2.94 11.42
C LEU A 103 11.08 4.09 11.88
N ALA A 104 11.62 5.02 12.68
CA ALA A 104 10.87 6.18 13.13
C ALA A 104 10.41 7.06 11.95
N ALA A 105 11.32 7.37 11.01
CA ALA A 105 11.02 8.18 9.83
C ALA A 105 9.94 7.55 8.94
N ASN A 106 9.99 6.23 8.72
CA ASN A 106 8.98 5.48 7.96
C ASN A 106 7.57 5.61 8.56
N ASN A 107 7.48 5.92 9.85
CA ASN A 107 6.23 6.05 10.58
C ASN A 107 5.90 7.49 10.97
N GLY A 108 6.58 8.48 10.37
CA GLY A 108 6.36 9.90 10.64
C GLY A 108 6.68 10.30 12.09
N LYS A 109 7.56 9.55 12.76
CA LYS A 109 7.93 9.70 14.17
C LYS A 109 9.41 10.04 14.29
N SER A 110 9.78 10.55 15.46
CA SER A 110 11.18 10.62 15.88
C SER A 110 11.53 9.44 16.78
N ILE A 111 12.83 9.18 16.97
CA ILE A 111 13.29 8.17 17.93
C ILE A 111 12.86 8.45 19.38
N TYR A 112 12.44 9.68 19.67
CA TYR A 112 11.92 10.11 20.98
C TYR A 112 10.40 9.98 21.09
N SER A 113 9.72 9.63 20.00
CA SER A 113 8.28 9.41 20.02
C SER A 113 7.95 8.15 20.80
N LEU A 114 6.87 8.21 21.58
CA LEU A 114 6.32 7.01 22.22
C LEU A 114 5.67 6.11 21.16
N ILE A 115 5.89 4.81 21.31
CA ILE A 115 5.19 3.76 20.58
C ILE A 115 4.35 2.97 21.58
N TYR A 116 3.17 2.56 21.16
CA TYR A 116 2.22 1.88 22.04
C TYR A 116 2.00 0.43 21.61
N PRO A 117 1.76 -0.50 22.56
CA PRO A 117 1.37 -1.86 22.22
C PRO A 117 0.15 -1.88 21.28
N ASN A 118 0.17 -2.80 20.32
CA ASN A 118 -0.77 -2.93 19.20
C ASN A 118 -0.68 -1.86 18.10
N GLU A 119 0.25 -0.91 18.20
CA GLU A 119 0.58 -0.02 17.10
C GLU A 119 1.25 -0.79 15.96
N SER A 120 0.87 -0.52 14.71
CA SER A 120 1.50 -1.11 13.53
C SER A 120 2.56 -0.17 12.98
N LEU A 121 3.82 -0.59 12.99
CA LEU A 121 4.93 0.17 12.43
C LEU A 121 5.35 -0.39 11.07
N TYR A 122 5.50 0.50 10.10
CA TYR A 122 6.06 0.22 8.78
C TYR A 122 7.58 0.05 8.85
N ILE A 123 8.08 -1.13 8.46
CA ILE A 123 9.49 -1.50 8.50
C ILE A 123 10.21 -1.14 7.19
N ARG A 124 9.82 -1.72 6.05
CA ARG A 124 10.36 -1.49 4.70
C ARG A 124 9.51 -2.18 3.64
#